data_AF-A0A510IS09-F1
#
_entry.id   AF-A0A510IS09-F1
#
_cell.length_a   1.000
_cell.length_b   1.000
_cell.length_c   1.000
_cell.angle_alpha   90.00
_cell.angle_beta   90.00
_cell.angle_gamma   90.00
#
_symmetry.space_group_name_H-M   'P 1'
#
loop_
_entity.id
_entity.type
_entity.pdbx_description
1 polymer ?
#
loop_
_entity_poly.entity_id
_entity_poly.type
_entity_poly.pdbx_seq_one_letter_code
_entity_poly.pdbx_strand_id
1 'polypeptide(L)'
;MQLTVWRFLDGNRAHEKQSAALICGLQSSYVGEVNSLDISSSVTASSIFLDSSKKLSSLPEPDFLIGTGRRSRLPMLAARHRFGGRAVAINLPQLPFRWFDFVVVPEHDRPPL
;
A
#
# COMPACT_ATOMS: atom_id res chain seq x y z
N MET A 1 -0.29 20.70 -5.72
CA MET A 1 -0.91 19.38 -5.95
C MET A 1 -0.48 18.47 -4.81
N GLN A 2 -1.42 17.76 -4.20
CA GLN A 2 -1.16 16.87 -3.08
C GLN A 2 -1.44 15.43 -3.53
N LEU A 3 -0.60 14.50 -3.11
CA LEU A 3 -0.70 13.07 -3.40
C LEU A 3 -0.89 12.33 -2.08
N THR A 4 -2.02 11.65 -1.91
CA THR A 4 -2.33 10.88 -0.72
C THR A 4 -1.91 9.43 -0.91
N VAL A 5 -1.06 8.93 -0.02
CA VAL A 5 -0.52 7.57 -0.07
C VAL A 5 -0.90 6.84 1.21
N TRP A 6 -1.64 5.74 1.08
CA TRP A 6 -1.90 4.84 2.21
C TRP A 6 -0.85 3.74 2.24
N ARG A 7 -0.06 3.68 3.32
CA ARG A 7 1.00 2.68 3.53
C ARG A 7 0.53 1.60 4.50
N PHE A 8 0.27 0.41 3.99
CA PHE A 8 -0.14 -0.73 4.81
C PHE A 8 1.08 -1.41 5.44
N LEU A 9 1.16 -1.34 6.77
CA LEU A 9 2.22 -1.96 7.55
C LEU A 9 1.95 -3.46 7.72
N ASP A 10 3.04 -4.25 7.82
CA ASP A 10 2.99 -5.72 7.96
C ASP A 10 3.61 -6.18 9.30
N GLY A 11 4.19 -5.26 10.08
CA GLY A 11 4.89 -5.53 11.33
C GLY A 11 6.30 -6.11 11.15
N ASN A 12 6.73 -6.31 9.89
CA ASN A 12 8.08 -6.75 9.56
C ASN A 12 8.95 -5.53 9.21
N ARG A 13 10.00 -5.30 10.00
CA ARG A 13 10.89 -4.14 9.86
C ARG A 13 11.59 -4.06 8.49
N ALA A 14 11.87 -5.20 7.85
CA ALA A 14 12.47 -5.21 6.51
C ALA A 14 11.47 -4.72 5.45
N HIS A 15 10.22 -5.21 5.52
CA HIS A 15 9.14 -4.77 4.65
C HIS A 15 8.83 -3.27 4.83
N GLU A 16 8.76 -2.81 6.08
CA GLU A 16 8.47 -1.41 6.38
C GLU A 16 9.57 -0.48 5.84
N LYS A 17 10.85 -0.87 5.95
CA LYS A 17 11.96 -0.10 5.35
C LYS A 17 11.81 0.06 3.84
N GLN A 18 11.38 -0.98 3.12
CA GLN A 18 11.18 -0.91 1.67
C GLN A 18 10.04 0.06 1.30
N SER A 19 8.90 -0.04 1.99
CA SER A 19 7.79 0.92 1.79
C SER A 19 8.17 2.36 2.15
N ALA A 20 8.96 2.56 3.21
CA ALA A 20 9.45 3.88 3.60
C ALA A 20 10.43 4.45 2.57
N ALA A 21 11.34 3.62 2.04
CA ALA A 21 12.26 4.04 1.00
C ALA A 21 11.52 4.45 -0.29
N LEU A 22 10.46 3.72 -0.67
CA LEU A 22 9.63 4.07 -1.82
C LEU A 22 8.95 5.43 -1.63
N ILE A 23 8.39 5.69 -0.44
CA ILE A 23 7.74 6.99 -0.13
C ILE A 23 8.78 8.12 -0.12
N CYS A 24 9.96 7.90 0.44
CA CYS A 24 11.05 8.89 0.43
C CYS A 24 11.49 9.23 -1.01
N GLY A 25 11.63 8.22 -1.88
CA GLY A 25 11.92 8.44 -3.29
C GLY A 25 10.80 9.19 -4.02
N LEU A 26 9.54 8.87 -3.71
CA LEU A 26 8.37 9.55 -4.26
C LEU A 26 8.30 11.02 -3.82
N GLN A 27 8.52 11.29 -2.55
CA GLN A 27 8.63 12.65 -1.99
C GLN A 27 9.74 13.46 -2.65
N SER A 28 10.87 12.82 -2.96
CA SER A 28 12.02 13.49 -3.58
C SER A 28 11.83 13.73 -5.08
N SER A 29 10.98 12.95 -5.75
CA SER A 29 10.81 12.99 -7.20
C SER A 29 9.52 13.69 -7.65
N TYR A 30 8.53 13.79 -6.77
CA TYR A 30 7.25 14.43 -7.06
C TYR A 30 7.32 15.93 -6.77
N VAL A 31 6.82 16.74 -7.71
CA VAL A 31 6.85 18.22 -7.63
C VAL A 31 5.87 18.76 -6.57
N GLY A 32 4.93 17.93 -6.09
CA GLY A 32 3.94 18.29 -5.08
C GLY A 32 4.20 17.68 -3.70
N GLU A 33 3.24 17.85 -2.79
CA GLU A 33 3.30 17.25 -1.45
C GLU A 33 2.83 15.80 -1.48
N VAL A 34 3.58 14.90 -0.85
CA VAL A 34 3.17 13.51 -0.65
C VAL A 34 2.78 13.30 0.79
N ASN A 35 1.48 13.17 1.04
CA ASN A 35 0.92 12.88 2.35
C ASN A 35 0.82 11.36 2.54
N SER A 36 1.72 10.79 3.34
CA SER A 36 1.72 9.36 3.65
C SER A 36 0.98 9.06 4.96
N LEU A 37 -0.02 8.17 4.90
CA LEU A 37 -0.79 7.72 6.05
C LEU A 37 -0.50 6.24 6.32
N ASP A 38 0.01 5.95 7.52
CA ASP A 38 0.31 4.58 7.93
C ASP A 38 -0.95 3.85 8.40
N ILE A 39 -1.28 2.77 7.70
CA ILE A 39 -2.37 1.86 8.04
C ILE A 39 -1.78 0.69 8.81
N SER A 40 -2.17 0.57 10.07
CA SER A 40 -1.73 -0.47 10.99
C SER A 40 -1.99 -1.87 10.43
N SER A 41 -1.08 -2.81 10.72
CA SER A 41 -1.24 -4.24 10.40
C SER A 41 -2.41 -4.91 11.12
N SER A 42 -3.04 -4.23 12.10
CA SER A 42 -4.26 -4.69 12.77
C SER A 42 -5.52 -4.51 11.93
N VAL A 43 -5.48 -3.67 10.89
CA VAL A 43 -6.59 -3.47 9.97
C VAL A 43 -6.68 -4.68 9.04
N THR A 44 -7.83 -5.34 9.02
CA THR A 44 -8.06 -6.52 8.19
C THR A 44 -8.93 -6.16 6.98
N ALA A 45 -8.91 -7.00 5.96
CA ALA A 45 -9.82 -6.84 4.82
C ALA A 45 -11.29 -6.83 5.28
N SER A 46 -11.65 -7.72 6.22
CA SER A 46 -13.00 -7.78 6.77
C SER A 46 -13.40 -6.50 7.50
N SER A 47 -12.50 -5.90 8.29
CA SER A 47 -12.82 -4.65 9.01
C SER A 47 -13.07 -3.47 8.08
N ILE A 48 -12.46 -3.47 6.89
CA ILE A 48 -12.68 -2.49 5.83
C ILE A 48 -14.01 -2.76 5.11
N PHE A 49 -14.30 -4.02 4.77
CA PHE A 49 -15.56 -4.39 4.11
C PHE A 49 -16.79 -4.12 4.99
N LEU A 50 -16.70 -4.44 6.28
CA LEU A 50 -17.77 -4.24 7.27
C LEU A 50 -17.89 -2.78 7.74
N ASP A 51 -17.14 -1.84 7.14
CA ASP A 51 -17.04 -0.42 7.55
C ASP A 51 -16.82 -0.22 9.06
N SER A 52 -16.26 -1.24 9.71
CA SER A 52 -16.02 -1.23 11.15
C SER A 52 -14.81 -0.38 11.48
N SER A 53 -13.98 -0.09 10.48
CA SER A 53 -12.87 0.85 10.56
C SER A 53 -13.30 2.28 10.21
N LYS A 54 -14.17 2.91 11.02
CA LYS A 54 -14.55 4.34 10.90
C LYS A 54 -13.34 5.26 10.71
N LYS A 55 -12.20 4.89 11.27
CA LYS A 55 -10.92 5.60 11.15
C LYS A 55 -10.42 5.70 9.71
N LEU A 56 -10.63 4.69 8.85
CA LEU A 56 -10.24 4.75 7.43
C LEU A 56 -11.21 5.62 6.64
N SER A 57 -12.51 5.53 6.92
CA SER A 57 -13.55 6.31 6.23
C SER A 57 -13.46 7.82 6.52
N SER A 58 -12.73 8.23 7.57
CA SER A 58 -12.42 9.64 7.85
C SER A 58 -11.14 10.16 7.22
N LEU A 59 -10.35 9.29 6.57
CA LEU A 59 -9.11 9.70 5.88
C LEU A 59 -9.42 10.25 4.49
N PRO A 60 -8.56 11.13 3.94
CA PRO A 60 -8.64 11.49 2.53
C PRO A 60 -8.49 10.23 1.65
N GLU A 61 -9.21 10.23 0.53
CA GLU A 61 -9.14 9.16 -0.46
C GLU A 61 -7.69 8.98 -0.97
N PRO A 62 -7.20 7.73 -1.09
CA PRO A 62 -5.85 7.48 -1.53
C PRO A 62 -5.70 7.60 -3.06
N ASP A 63 -4.62 8.22 -3.50
CA ASP A 63 -4.15 8.11 -4.88
C ASP A 63 -3.38 6.80 -5.08
N PHE A 64 -2.58 6.42 -4.07
CA PHE A 64 -1.81 5.19 -4.06
C PHE A 64 -2.01 4.41 -2.76
N LEU A 65 -2.08 3.10 -2.88
CA LEU A 65 -2.09 2.17 -1.77
C LEU A 65 -0.85 1.29 -1.88
N ILE A 66 0.05 1.38 -0.90
CA ILE A 66 1.33 0.67 -0.90
C ILE A 66 1.29 -0.44 0.14
N GLY A 67 1.52 -1.67 -0.29
CA GLY A 67 1.49 -2.85 0.56
C GLY A 67 2.78 -3.65 0.41
N THR A 68 3.45 -3.90 1.54
CA THR A 68 4.66 -4.72 1.59
C THR A 68 4.40 -5.93 2.47
N GLY A 69 4.55 -7.15 1.94
CA GLY A 69 4.29 -8.38 2.71
C GLY A 69 2.88 -8.95 2.56
N ARG A 70 2.58 -10.03 3.30
CA ARG A 70 1.34 -10.83 3.09
C ARG A 70 0.16 -10.28 3.87
N ARG A 71 0.37 -9.73 5.08
CA ARG A 71 -0.74 -9.24 5.92
C ARG A 71 -1.27 -7.89 5.44
N SER A 72 -0.46 -7.11 4.74
CA SER A 72 -0.84 -5.82 4.15
C SER A 72 -1.63 -5.94 2.85
N ARG A 73 -1.44 -7.00 2.04
CA ARG A 73 -2.02 -7.09 0.68
C ARG A 73 -3.54 -7.22 0.64
N LEU A 74 -4.13 -8.10 1.45
CA LEU A 74 -5.58 -8.25 1.49
C LEU A 74 -6.31 -6.99 1.98
N PRO A 75 -5.92 -6.36 3.12
CA PRO A 75 -6.54 -5.11 3.53
C PRO A 75 -6.28 -3.97 2.53
N MET A 76 -5.11 -3.93 1.88
CA MET A 76 -4.83 -2.97 0.82
C MET A 76 -5.78 -3.13 -0.38
N LEU A 77 -6.02 -4.35 -0.85
CA LEU A 77 -6.93 -4.59 -1.97
C LEU A 77 -8.40 -4.30 -1.59
N ALA A 78 -8.79 -4.61 -0.35
CA ALA A 78 -10.10 -4.22 0.17
C ALA A 78 -10.26 -2.70 0.23
N ALA A 79 -9.22 -1.98 0.66
CA ALA A 79 -9.21 -0.53 0.64
C ALA A 79 -9.26 0.02 -0.78
N ARG A 80 -8.53 -0.57 -1.73
CA ARG A 80 -8.62 -0.18 -3.15
C ARG A 80 -10.04 -0.29 -3.69
N HIS A 81 -10.69 -1.42 -3.39
CA HIS A 81 -12.07 -1.64 -3.83
C HIS A 81 -13.04 -0.61 -3.21
N ARG A 82 -12.81 -0.18 -1.97
CA ARG A 82 -13.72 0.71 -1.24
C ARG A 82 -13.47 2.20 -1.46
N PHE A 83 -12.20 2.61 -1.50
CA PHE A 83 -11.78 4.01 -1.51
C PHE A 83 -11.07 4.42 -2.81
N GLY A 84 -10.94 3.51 -3.78
CA GLY A 84 -10.25 3.78 -5.04
C GLY A 84 -8.73 3.74 -4.92
N GLY A 85 -8.04 4.56 -5.72
CA GLY A 85 -6.59 4.62 -5.79
C GLY A 85 -5.93 3.45 -6.52
N ARG A 86 -4.61 3.57 -6.72
CA ARG A 86 -3.78 2.57 -7.41
C ARG A 86 -3.02 1.69 -6.43
N ALA A 87 -3.15 0.37 -6.57
CA ALA A 87 -2.45 -0.60 -5.73
C ALA A 87 -1.01 -0.83 -6.20
N VAL A 88 -0.07 -0.65 -5.27
CA VAL A 88 1.36 -0.85 -5.46
C VAL A 88 1.83 -1.94 -4.50
N ALA A 89 2.18 -3.10 -5.03
CA ALA A 89 2.86 -4.14 -4.26
C ALA A 89 4.37 -3.91 -4.30
N ILE A 90 5.01 -4.05 -3.15
CA ILE A 90 6.46 -4.22 -3.08
C ILE A 90 6.72 -5.73 -2.86
N ASN A 91 7.86 -6.21 -3.35
CA ASN A 91 8.29 -7.62 -3.34
C ASN A 91 7.44 -8.49 -4.27
N LEU A 92 7.94 -9.70 -4.55
CA LEU A 92 7.18 -10.68 -5.31
C LEU A 92 5.81 -10.95 -4.63
N PRO A 93 4.68 -10.66 -5.30
CA PRO A 93 3.37 -10.92 -4.73
C PRO A 93 3.09 -12.41 -4.79
N GLN A 94 2.73 -13.01 -3.65
CA GLN A 94 2.12 -14.35 -3.62
C GLN A 94 0.64 -14.33 -4.03
N LEU A 95 0.23 -13.30 -4.77
CA LEU A 95 -1.10 -13.06 -5.31
C LEU A 95 -0.97 -12.73 -6.80
N PRO A 96 -2.02 -12.89 -7.62
CA PRO A 96 -1.95 -12.59 -9.04
C PRO A 96 -1.49 -11.15 -9.30
N PHE A 97 -0.48 -10.98 -10.17
CA PHE A 97 0.04 -9.66 -10.55
C PHE A 97 -1.06 -8.70 -11.03
N ARG A 98 -2.08 -9.24 -11.71
CA ARG A 98 -3.24 -8.49 -12.23
C ARG A 98 -4.09 -7.80 -11.15
N TRP A 99 -3.88 -8.11 -9.87
CA TRP A 99 -4.58 -7.45 -8.78
C TRP A 99 -3.95 -6.12 -8.37
N PHE A 100 -2.75 -5.83 -8.86
CA PHE A 100 -2.01 -4.61 -8.59
C PHE A 100 -1.87 -3.79 -9.86
N ASP A 101 -1.85 -2.46 -9.71
CA ASP A 101 -1.58 -1.55 -10.82
C ASP A 101 -0.06 -1.45 -11.05
N PHE A 102 0.74 -1.59 -9.99
CA PHE A 102 2.20 -1.65 -10.04
C PHE A 102 2.76 -2.71 -9.09
N VAL A 103 3.85 -3.35 -9.51
CA VAL A 103 4.61 -4.28 -8.66
C VAL A 103 6.09 -3.94 -8.73
N VAL A 104 6.66 -3.54 -7.59
CA VAL A 104 8.08 -3.20 -7.44
C VAL A 104 8.78 -4.40 -6.80
N VAL A 105 9.40 -5.23 -7.63
CA VAL A 105 10.11 -6.42 -7.19
C VAL A 105 11.61 -6.13 -7.12
N PRO A 106 12.28 -6.37 -5.98
CA PRO A 106 13.74 -6.33 -5.93
C PRO A 106 14.36 -7.32 -6.92
N GLU A 107 15.45 -6.94 -7.60
CA GLU A 107 16.08 -7.79 -8.62
C GLU A 107 16.47 -9.19 -8.09
N HIS A 108 16.83 -9.28 -6.81
CA HIS A 108 17.20 -10.54 -6.17
C HIS A 108 16.04 -11.53 -5.99
N ASP A 109 14.78 -11.09 -6.07
CA ASP A 109 13.59 -11.94 -5.93
C ASP A 109 13.25 -12.70 -7.22
N ARG A 110 13.98 -12.46 -8.32
CA ARG A 110 13.82 -13.14 -9.62
C ARG A 110 12.35 -13.24 -10.08
N PRO A 111 11.69 -12.11 -10.36
CA PRO A 111 10.31 -12.14 -10.85
C PRO A 111 10.18 -12.96 -12.14
N PRO A 112 9.04 -13.64 -12.36
CA PRO A 112 8.77 -14.30 -13.63
C PRO A 112 8.79 -13.26 -14.76
N LEU A 113 9.47 -13.60 -15.87
CA LEU A 113 9.53 -12.81 -17.11
C LEU A 113 8.21 -12.88 -17.88
#